data_AF-A0A7C1WIU3-F1
#
_entry.id   AF-A0A7C1WIU3-F1
#
_cell.length_a   1.000
_cell.length_b   1.000
_cell.length_c   1.000
_cell.angle_alpha   90.00
_cell.angle_beta   90.00
_cell.angle_gamma   90.00
#
_symmetry.space_group_name_H-M   'P 1'
#
loop_
_entity.id
_entity.type
_entity.pdbx_description
1 polymer ?
#
loop_
_entity_poly.entity_id
_entity_poly.type
_entity_poly.pdbx_seq_one_letter_code
_entity_poly.pdbx_strand_id
1 'polypeptide(L)'
;MLFTMDFSPRRLGHLGASVLLLITFLIFIVVPILSFFGFSSSSSDTNSITISPIFLLVIQLLLVFVLFVFVPILWYKVVNRFDKRQILDSINLKRTGLDEAVIWGIITAILAFVVIVSIGIILNLLGFDVSKSSNITELNKLFPIPYMLILITVQPFAEEFFFRGFLLDKLLDALGPANAIIITSFLFGLAHLLYGNIYPAVMTGVVGFLLAIPVVRTKNLYASIVAHVLFNLMSFSIYLFGELFTQQSLIL
;
A
#
# COMPACT_ATOMS: atom_id res chain seq x y z
N MET A 1 19.46 14.14 13.89
CA MET A 1 20.83 13.58 13.90
C MET A 1 21.00 12.86 12.58
N LEU A 2 21.89 13.32 11.69
CA LEU A 2 22.10 12.71 10.38
C LEU A 2 22.81 11.38 10.56
N PHE A 3 22.07 10.28 10.53
CA PHE A 3 22.66 8.94 10.54
C PHE A 3 23.18 8.64 9.15
N THR A 4 24.49 8.84 8.95
CA THR A 4 25.14 8.51 7.68
C THR A 4 25.08 6.99 7.45
N MET A 5 24.60 6.58 6.27
CA MET A 5 24.46 5.19 5.87
C MET A 5 25.86 4.59 5.59
N ASP A 6 26.37 3.73 6.47
CA ASP A 6 27.66 3.02 6.32
C ASP A 6 27.54 1.81 5.36
N PHE A 7 27.02 2.04 4.16
CA PHE A 7 26.82 0.96 3.20
C PHE A 7 28.14 0.49 2.58
N SER A 8 28.39 -0.81 2.61
CA SER A 8 29.53 -1.43 1.93
C SER A 8 29.10 -2.73 1.23
N PRO A 9 29.19 -2.83 -0.11
CA PRO A 9 28.79 -4.03 -0.85
C PRO A 9 29.70 -5.24 -0.58
N ARG A 10 30.87 -5.02 0.03
CA ARG A 10 31.80 -6.09 0.44
C ARG A 10 31.34 -6.81 1.71
N ARG A 11 30.41 -6.24 2.48
CA ARG A 11 29.86 -6.88 3.68
C ARG A 11 28.68 -7.76 3.28
N LEU A 12 28.79 -9.07 3.51
CA LEU A 12 27.74 -10.05 3.16
C LEU A 12 26.35 -9.67 3.68
N GLY A 13 26.26 -9.12 4.90
CA GLY A 13 24.98 -8.67 5.45
C GLY A 13 24.35 -7.51 4.66
N HIS A 14 25.15 -6.57 4.18
CA HIS A 14 24.66 -5.44 3.39
C HIS A 14 24.19 -5.92 2.02
N LEU A 15 24.96 -6.81 1.38
CA LEU A 15 24.58 -7.43 0.12
C LEU A 15 23.26 -8.21 0.25
N GLY A 16 23.12 -9.02 1.30
CA GLY A 16 21.89 -9.77 1.57
C GLY A 16 20.67 -8.87 1.75
N ALA A 17 20.81 -7.78 2.53
CA ALA A 17 19.73 -6.80 2.69
C ALA A 17 19.36 -6.10 1.38
N SER A 18 20.33 -5.77 0.53
CA SER A 18 20.09 -5.21 -0.81
C SER A 18 19.40 -6.18 -1.76
N VAL A 19 19.78 -7.45 -1.75
CA VAL A 19 19.13 -8.49 -2.56
C VAL A 19 17.67 -8.66 -2.13
N LEU A 20 17.39 -8.70 -0.83
CA LEU A 20 16.02 -8.80 -0.33
C LEU A 20 15.19 -7.57 -0.70
N LEU A 21 15.74 -6.36 -0.58
CA LEU A 21 15.05 -5.15 -1.00
C LEU A 21 14.79 -5.14 -2.51
N LEU A 22 15.74 -5.62 -3.32
CA LEU A 22 15.56 -5.78 -4.77
C LEU A 22 14.43 -6.78 -5.06
N ILE A 23 14.39 -7.92 -4.37
CA ILE A 23 13.29 -8.90 -4.50
C ILE A 23 11.94 -8.26 -4.16
N THR A 24 11.86 -7.45 -3.10
CA THR A 24 10.65 -6.69 -2.76
C THR A 24 10.19 -5.83 -3.94
N PHE A 25 11.10 -5.05 -4.55
CA PHE A 25 10.77 -4.24 -5.74
C PHE A 25 10.42 -5.07 -6.97
N LEU A 26 11.09 -6.20 -7.21
CA LEU A 26 10.76 -7.09 -8.33
C LEU A 26 9.34 -7.63 -8.18
N ILE A 27 8.97 -8.10 -6.99
CA ILE A 27 7.65 -8.69 -6.72
C ILE A 27 6.56 -7.63 -6.75
N PHE A 28 6.76 -6.47 -6.11
CA PHE A 28 5.69 -5.50 -5.94
C PHE A 28 5.68 -4.37 -6.95
N ILE A 29 6.70 -4.22 -7.81
CA ILE A 29 6.70 -3.19 -8.85
C ILE A 29 6.85 -3.83 -10.23
N VAL A 30 7.86 -4.67 -10.42
CA VAL A 30 8.14 -5.24 -11.75
C VAL A 30 7.08 -6.25 -12.18
N VAL A 31 6.64 -7.15 -11.30
CA VAL A 31 5.59 -8.12 -11.64
C VAL A 31 4.26 -7.44 -12.01
N PRO A 32 3.74 -6.44 -11.26
CA PRO A 32 2.57 -5.67 -11.68
C PRO A 32 2.74 -4.98 -13.04
N ILE A 33 3.92 -4.41 -13.33
CA ILE A 33 4.22 -3.81 -14.64
C ILE A 33 4.20 -4.87 -15.76
N LEU A 34 4.86 -6.01 -15.55
CA LEU A 34 4.87 -7.09 -16.53
C LEU A 34 3.46 -7.65 -16.77
N SER A 35 2.69 -7.83 -15.70
CA SER A 35 1.27 -8.24 -15.76
C SER A 35 0.42 -7.22 -16.52
N PHE A 36 0.68 -5.93 -16.34
CA PHE A 36 0.01 -4.86 -17.08
C PHE A 36 0.24 -4.96 -18.60
N PHE A 37 1.44 -5.33 -19.05
CA PHE A 37 1.75 -5.54 -20.47
C PHE A 37 1.39 -6.93 -20.99
N GLY A 38 0.71 -7.76 -20.20
CA GLY A 38 0.27 -9.10 -20.62
C GLY A 38 1.37 -10.17 -20.60
N PHE A 39 2.49 -9.92 -19.89
CA PHE A 39 3.54 -10.94 -19.67
C PHE A 39 3.20 -11.92 -18.53
N SER A 40 1.92 -12.05 -18.15
CA SER A 40 1.50 -13.08 -17.22
C SER A 40 1.52 -14.44 -17.91
N SER A 41 1.99 -15.47 -17.20
CA SER A 41 1.93 -16.84 -17.68
C SER A 41 0.46 -17.27 -17.79
N SER A 42 -0.08 -17.19 -19.00
CA SER A 42 -1.25 -17.95 -19.42
C SER A 42 -0.90 -19.44 -19.40
N SER A 43 -0.86 -20.02 -18.21
CA SER A 43 -0.91 -21.48 -18.08
C SER A 43 -2.36 -21.91 -18.29
N SER A 44 -2.68 -22.10 -19.57
CA SER A 44 -3.97 -22.55 -20.11
C SER A 44 -4.34 -23.99 -19.74
N ASP A 45 -3.62 -24.65 -18.85
CA ASP A 45 -3.84 -26.05 -18.51
C ASP A 45 -3.31 -26.33 -17.10
N THR A 46 -4.20 -26.44 -16.10
CA THR A 46 -3.95 -27.26 -14.91
C THR A 46 -5.29 -27.66 -14.29
N ASN A 47 -5.39 -28.92 -13.87
CA ASN A 47 -6.40 -29.36 -12.91
C ASN A 47 -6.52 -28.30 -11.80
N SER A 48 -7.69 -27.69 -11.65
CA SER A 48 -7.90 -26.59 -10.72
C SER A 48 -7.77 -27.08 -9.28
N ILE A 49 -6.54 -27.06 -8.77
CA ILE A 49 -6.29 -27.18 -7.34
C ILE A 49 -7.05 -26.01 -6.72
N THR A 50 -8.17 -26.31 -6.07
CA THR A 50 -8.98 -25.30 -5.39
C THR A 50 -8.23 -24.91 -4.12
N ILE A 51 -7.49 -23.80 -4.19
CA ILE A 51 -6.79 -23.26 -3.03
C ILE A 51 -7.83 -22.61 -2.11
N SER A 52 -7.86 -23.01 -0.84
CA SER A 52 -8.80 -22.41 0.11
C SER A 52 -8.55 -20.89 0.28
N PRO A 53 -9.58 -20.05 0.37
CA PRO A 53 -9.40 -18.60 0.51
C PRO A 53 -8.64 -18.20 1.78
N ILE A 54 -8.74 -18.99 2.86
CA ILE A 54 -7.97 -18.75 4.09
C ILE A 54 -6.47 -18.98 3.87
N PHE A 55 -6.09 -19.99 3.10
CA PHE A 55 -4.69 -20.23 2.77
C PHE A 55 -4.13 -19.09 1.90
N LEU A 56 -4.89 -18.63 0.91
CA LEU A 56 -4.52 -17.46 0.10
C LEU A 56 -4.32 -16.21 0.97
N LEU A 57 -5.24 -15.96 1.90
CA LEU A 57 -5.16 -14.83 2.82
C LEU A 57 -3.88 -14.87 3.66
N VAL A 58 -3.60 -16.04 4.27
CA VAL A 58 -2.43 -16.23 5.13
C VAL A 58 -1.13 -16.04 4.34
N ILE A 59 -1.03 -16.62 3.15
CA ILE A 59 0.16 -16.48 2.30
C ILE A 59 0.33 -15.03 1.83
N GLN A 60 -0.75 -14.35 1.44
CA GLN A 60 -0.70 -12.93 1.04
C GLN A 60 -0.21 -12.05 2.19
N LEU A 61 -0.80 -12.18 3.38
CA LEU A 61 -0.39 -11.40 4.54
C LEU A 61 1.05 -11.72 4.96
N LEU A 62 1.43 -13.00 4.96
CA LEU A 62 2.80 -13.41 5.27
C LEU A 62 3.80 -12.79 4.29
N LEU A 63 3.54 -12.88 2.99
CA LEU A 63 4.38 -12.31 1.95
C LEU A 63 4.55 -10.80 2.13
N VAL A 64 3.45 -10.08 2.33
CA VAL A 64 3.47 -8.63 2.52
C VAL A 64 4.24 -8.27 3.80
N PHE A 65 3.97 -8.90 4.94
CA PHE A 65 4.67 -8.56 6.19
C PHE A 65 6.17 -8.90 6.13
N VAL A 66 6.56 -10.01 5.49
CA VAL A 66 7.98 -10.34 5.30
C VAL A 66 8.66 -9.26 4.45
N LEU A 67 8.08 -8.90 3.32
CA LEU A 67 8.74 -8.00 2.37
C LEU A 67 8.63 -6.52 2.76
N PHE A 68 7.55 -6.10 3.41
CA PHE A 68 7.27 -4.70 3.73
C PHE A 68 7.58 -4.32 5.18
N VAL A 69 7.69 -5.28 6.11
CA VAL A 69 8.06 -5.00 7.51
C VAL A 69 9.41 -5.60 7.86
N PHE A 70 9.61 -6.90 7.62
CA PHE A 70 10.85 -7.57 8.01
C PHE A 70 12.06 -7.07 7.20
N VAL A 71 11.94 -6.90 5.87
CA VAL A 71 13.05 -6.41 5.04
C VAL A 71 13.52 -5.00 5.46
N PRO A 72 12.65 -3.99 5.66
CA PRO A 72 13.11 -2.70 6.19
C PRO A 72 13.73 -2.78 7.59
N ILE A 73 13.17 -3.58 8.51
CA ILE A 73 13.77 -3.79 9.84
C ILE A 73 15.18 -4.38 9.71
N LEU A 74 15.35 -5.38 8.84
CA LEU A 74 16.64 -5.99 8.55
C LEU A 74 17.60 -4.96 7.95
N TRP A 75 17.14 -4.11 7.03
CA TRP A 75 17.93 -3.03 6.46
C TRP A 75 18.44 -2.08 7.56
N TYR A 76 17.55 -1.53 8.39
CA TYR A 76 17.97 -0.62 9.45
C TYR A 76 18.94 -1.30 10.44
N LYS A 77 18.70 -2.58 10.77
CA LYS A 77 19.55 -3.31 11.72
C LYS A 77 20.93 -3.66 11.15
N VAL A 78 21.01 -4.08 9.88
CA VAL A 78 22.26 -4.57 9.28
C VAL A 78 23.04 -3.45 8.61
N VAL A 79 22.35 -2.59 7.87
CA VAL A 79 22.97 -1.50 7.09
C VAL A 79 23.16 -0.25 7.95
N ASN A 80 22.13 0.19 8.66
CA ASN A 80 22.20 1.39 9.51
C ASN A 80 22.70 1.09 10.94
N ARG A 81 22.74 -0.19 11.35
CA ARG A 81 23.11 -0.63 12.70
C ARG A 81 22.24 -0.02 13.80
N PHE A 82 20.98 0.25 13.49
CA PHE A 82 20.03 0.81 14.43
C PHE A 82 19.54 -0.23 15.43
N ASP A 83 19.39 0.19 16.68
CA ASP A 83 18.62 -0.54 17.68
C ASP A 83 17.11 -0.39 17.46
N LYS A 84 16.31 -1.09 18.28
CA LYS A 84 14.84 -1.07 18.14
C LYS A 84 14.25 0.34 18.28
N ARG A 85 14.79 1.19 19.16
CA ARG A 85 14.24 2.54 19.40
C ARG A 85 14.55 3.42 18.20
N GLN A 86 15.80 3.38 17.73
CA GLN A 86 16.22 4.12 16.54
C GLN A 86 15.42 3.74 15.30
N ILE A 87 15.08 2.46 15.10
CA ILE A 87 14.20 2.03 14.00
C ILE A 87 12.83 2.68 14.11
N LEU A 88 12.19 2.60 15.28
CA LEU A 88 10.87 3.17 15.50
C LEU A 88 10.87 4.69 15.33
N ASP A 89 11.92 5.37 15.79
CA ASP A 89 12.08 6.81 15.65
C ASP A 89 12.28 7.22 14.19
N SER A 90 13.09 6.48 13.41
CA SER A 90 13.29 6.76 11.97
C SER A 90 12.00 6.65 11.17
N ILE A 91 11.22 5.60 11.39
CA ILE A 91 9.93 5.43 10.70
C ILE A 91 8.80 6.26 11.32
N ASN A 92 9.09 7.08 12.34
CA ASN A 92 8.11 7.89 13.06
C ASN A 92 6.97 7.08 13.73
N LEU A 93 7.22 5.83 14.10
CA LEU A 93 6.23 4.98 14.77
C LEU A 93 6.28 5.20 16.29
N LYS A 94 5.65 6.29 16.75
CA LYS A 94 5.68 6.73 18.15
C LYS A 94 4.29 6.99 18.71
N ARG A 95 4.12 6.73 20.02
CA ARG A 95 2.85 6.93 20.74
C ARG A 95 2.61 8.37 21.18
N THR A 96 3.65 9.21 21.18
CA THR A 96 3.54 10.64 21.50
C THR A 96 2.85 11.38 20.35
N GLY A 97 1.83 12.20 20.65
CA GLY A 97 1.04 12.91 19.63
C GLY A 97 0.10 12.00 18.84
N LEU A 98 -0.40 10.92 19.47
CA LEU A 98 -1.36 10.00 18.84
C LEU A 98 -2.71 10.66 18.56
N ASP A 99 -3.14 11.56 19.43
CA ASP A 99 -4.33 12.39 19.27
C ASP A 99 -4.24 13.25 17.99
N GLU A 100 -3.15 13.99 17.83
CA GLU A 100 -2.88 14.76 16.61
C GLU A 100 -2.81 13.83 15.40
N ALA A 101 -2.11 12.70 15.50
CA ALA A 101 -2.00 11.73 14.42
C ALA A 101 -3.36 11.16 13.98
N VAL A 102 -4.23 10.81 14.93
CA VAL A 102 -5.58 10.30 14.63
C VAL A 102 -6.43 11.38 13.97
N ILE A 103 -6.38 12.63 14.45
CA ILE A 103 -7.12 13.74 13.84
C ILE A 103 -6.69 13.95 12.39
N TRP A 104 -5.38 14.05 12.14
CA TRP A 104 -4.86 14.16 10.78
C TRP A 104 -5.20 12.94 9.93
N GLY A 105 -5.18 11.75 10.52
CA GLY A 105 -5.58 10.53 9.85
C GLY A 105 -7.02 10.55 9.36
N ILE A 106 -7.97 10.98 10.22
CA ILE A 106 -9.38 11.14 9.86
C ILE A 106 -9.56 12.20 8.77
N ILE A 107 -8.91 13.36 8.91
CA ILE A 107 -8.98 14.44 7.92
C ILE A 107 -8.46 13.95 6.57
N THR A 108 -7.31 13.27 6.54
CA THR A 108 -6.72 12.73 5.32
C THR A 108 -7.62 11.65 4.70
N ALA A 109 -8.23 10.77 5.50
CA ALA A 109 -9.16 9.76 5.00
C ALA A 109 -10.36 10.40 4.30
N ILE A 110 -11.00 11.38 4.93
CA ILE A 110 -12.15 12.10 4.36
C ILE A 110 -11.74 12.84 3.10
N LEU A 111 -10.60 13.54 3.12
CA LEU A 111 -10.08 14.26 1.96
C LEU A 111 -9.79 13.30 0.80
N ALA A 112 -9.10 12.20 1.05
CA ALA A 112 -8.81 11.19 0.04
C ALA A 112 -10.10 10.60 -0.55
N PHE A 113 -11.07 10.32 0.30
CA PHE A 113 -12.37 9.83 -0.13
C PHE A 113 -13.09 10.84 -1.05
N VAL A 114 -13.18 12.12 -0.64
CA VAL A 114 -13.79 13.19 -1.45
C VAL A 114 -13.07 13.39 -2.78
N VAL A 115 -11.73 13.39 -2.76
CA VAL A 115 -10.92 13.55 -3.98
C VAL A 115 -11.16 12.40 -4.95
N ILE A 116 -11.11 11.15 -4.49
CA ILE A 116 -11.30 9.98 -5.34
C ILE A 116 -12.72 9.92 -5.90
N VAL A 117 -13.75 10.20 -5.09
CA VAL A 117 -15.14 10.27 -5.56
C VAL A 117 -15.32 11.38 -6.59
N SER A 118 -14.73 12.56 -6.36
CA SER A 118 -14.82 13.69 -7.28
C SER A 118 -14.14 13.37 -8.62
N ILE A 119 -12.95 12.76 -8.58
CA ILE A 119 -12.27 12.29 -9.80
C ILE A 119 -13.15 11.25 -10.52
N GLY A 120 -13.74 10.30 -9.80
CA GLY A 120 -14.64 9.30 -10.37
C GLY A 120 -15.85 9.92 -11.07
N ILE A 121 -16.52 10.90 -10.44
CA ILE A 121 -17.64 11.62 -11.04
C ILE A 121 -17.20 12.35 -12.31
N ILE A 122 -16.08 13.08 -12.26
CA ILE A 122 -15.56 13.81 -13.42
C ILE A 122 -15.25 12.86 -14.58
N LEU A 123 -14.55 11.75 -14.30
CA LEU A 123 -14.22 10.76 -15.32
C LEU A 123 -15.48 10.13 -15.92
N ASN A 124 -16.49 9.82 -15.11
CA ASN A 124 -17.76 9.28 -15.59
C ASN A 124 -18.50 10.29 -16.50
N LEU A 125 -18.53 11.57 -16.12
CA LEU A 125 -19.13 12.64 -16.93
C LEU A 125 -18.40 12.86 -18.27
N LEU A 126 -17.09 12.59 -18.30
CA LEU A 126 -16.28 12.61 -19.52
C LEU A 126 -16.43 11.33 -20.38
N GLY A 127 -17.28 10.39 -19.97
CA GLY A 127 -17.54 9.15 -20.70
C GLY A 127 -16.55 8.02 -20.44
N PHE A 128 -15.68 8.15 -19.43
CA PHE A 128 -14.79 7.05 -19.03
C PHE A 128 -15.53 6.03 -18.16
N ASP A 129 -15.23 4.75 -18.39
CA ASP A 129 -15.74 3.64 -17.60
C ASP A 129 -14.98 3.55 -16.26
N VAL A 130 -15.56 4.15 -15.22
CA VAL A 130 -15.00 4.18 -13.86
C VAL A 130 -15.21 2.88 -13.09
N SER A 131 -15.99 1.92 -13.61
CA SER A 131 -16.15 0.60 -12.95
C SER A 131 -14.82 -0.14 -12.82
N LYS A 132 -13.85 0.22 -13.67
CA LYS A 132 -12.49 -0.31 -13.73
C LYS A 132 -11.50 0.42 -12.81
N SER A 133 -11.93 1.41 -12.03
CA SER A 133 -11.02 2.22 -11.21
C SER A 133 -10.63 1.58 -9.87
N SER A 134 -11.30 0.48 -9.48
CA SER A 134 -11.04 -0.27 -8.25
C SER A 134 -10.73 -1.72 -8.56
N ASN A 135 -10.02 -2.38 -7.63
CA ASN A 135 -9.72 -3.81 -7.66
C ASN A 135 -10.62 -4.65 -6.74
N ILE A 136 -11.61 -4.00 -6.10
CA ILE A 136 -12.45 -4.61 -5.08
C ILE A 136 -13.27 -5.79 -5.62
N THR A 137 -13.70 -5.71 -6.88
CA THR A 137 -14.47 -6.74 -7.56
C THR A 137 -13.62 -7.99 -7.82
N GLU A 138 -12.37 -7.82 -8.22
CA GLU A 138 -11.41 -8.91 -8.38
C GLU A 138 -11.07 -9.55 -7.03
N LEU A 139 -10.87 -8.74 -5.99
CA LEU A 139 -10.62 -9.24 -4.64
C LEU A 139 -11.81 -10.01 -4.07
N ASN A 140 -13.05 -9.57 -4.31
CA ASN A 140 -14.25 -10.25 -3.85
C ASN A 140 -14.45 -11.64 -4.49
N LYS A 141 -13.87 -11.88 -5.68
CA LYS A 141 -13.86 -13.22 -6.30
C LYS A 141 -12.91 -14.19 -5.59
N LEU A 142 -11.89 -13.69 -4.91
CA LEU A 142 -10.85 -14.49 -4.25
C LEU A 142 -11.09 -14.64 -2.75
N PHE A 143 -11.67 -13.62 -2.12
CA PHE A 143 -11.79 -13.52 -0.68
C PHE A 143 -13.24 -13.25 -0.25
N PRO A 144 -13.82 -14.12 0.59
CA PRO A 144 -15.06 -13.81 1.31
C PRO A 144 -14.95 -12.52 2.13
N ILE A 145 -16.09 -11.87 2.38
CA ILE A 145 -16.19 -10.59 3.11
C ILE A 145 -15.36 -10.54 4.41
N PRO A 146 -15.39 -11.55 5.31
CA PRO A 146 -14.58 -11.51 6.53
C PRO A 146 -13.07 -11.42 6.26
N TYR A 147 -12.59 -12.05 5.18
CA TYR A 147 -11.18 -12.04 4.81
C TYR A 147 -10.79 -10.71 4.16
N MET A 148 -11.70 -10.10 3.38
CA MET A 148 -11.52 -8.74 2.88
C MET A 148 -11.38 -7.74 4.03
N LEU A 149 -12.21 -7.84 5.08
CA LEU A 149 -12.10 -6.98 6.26
C LEU A 149 -10.71 -7.08 6.92
N ILE A 150 -10.15 -8.28 7.01
CA ILE A 150 -8.78 -8.49 7.52
C ILE A 150 -7.77 -7.84 6.57
N LEU A 151 -7.87 -8.07 5.26
CA LEU A 151 -6.95 -7.49 4.27
C LEU A 151 -6.94 -5.96 4.35
N ILE A 152 -8.10 -5.32 4.29
CA ILE A 152 -8.20 -3.86 4.22
C ILE A 152 -7.86 -3.14 5.53
N THR A 153 -7.73 -3.87 6.65
CA THR A 153 -7.36 -3.31 7.96
C THR A 153 -5.93 -3.65 8.37
N VAL A 154 -5.47 -4.86 8.06
CA VAL A 154 -4.15 -5.36 8.50
C VAL A 154 -3.06 -5.07 7.47
N GLN A 155 -3.34 -5.23 6.17
CA GLN A 155 -2.36 -5.00 5.11
C GLN A 155 -1.86 -3.53 5.04
N PRO A 156 -2.72 -2.49 5.23
CA PRO A 156 -2.29 -1.10 5.25
C PRO A 156 -1.17 -0.81 6.24
N PHE A 157 -1.12 -1.49 7.38
CA PHE A 157 -0.02 -1.30 8.33
C PHE A 157 1.34 -1.61 7.70
N ALA A 158 1.45 -2.75 7.01
CA ALA A 158 2.69 -3.16 6.37
C ALA A 158 3.04 -2.23 5.19
N GLU A 159 2.06 -1.84 4.41
CA GLU A 159 2.24 -0.89 3.31
C GLU A 159 2.73 0.47 3.82
N GLU A 160 2.10 1.05 4.85
CA GLU A 160 2.56 2.31 5.43
C GLU A 160 3.96 2.18 6.06
N PHE A 161 4.25 1.05 6.70
CA PHE A 161 5.58 0.76 7.23
C PHE A 161 6.66 0.83 6.15
N PHE A 162 6.40 0.25 4.98
CA PHE A 162 7.35 0.25 3.86
C PHE A 162 7.42 1.60 3.15
N PHE A 163 6.28 2.14 2.70
CA PHE A 163 6.27 3.32 1.84
C PHE A 163 6.48 4.62 2.62
N ARG A 164 5.83 4.81 3.77
CA ARG A 164 5.85 6.06 4.55
C ARG A 164 6.80 6.01 5.74
N GLY A 165 7.02 4.82 6.28
CA GLY A 165 8.03 4.58 7.29
C GLY A 165 9.42 4.55 6.68
N PHE A 166 9.69 3.55 5.82
CA PHE A 166 11.03 3.27 5.32
C PHE A 166 11.43 4.09 4.09
N LEU A 167 10.71 3.98 2.96
CA LEU A 167 11.11 4.63 1.71
C LEU A 167 11.07 6.16 1.82
N LEU A 168 10.00 6.70 2.43
CA LEU A 168 9.87 8.13 2.65
C LEU A 168 10.99 8.67 3.55
N ASP A 169 11.37 7.99 4.64
CA ASP A 169 12.52 8.34 5.48
C ASP A 169 13.80 8.45 4.65
N LYS A 170 14.12 7.43 3.87
CA LYS A 170 15.33 7.41 3.03
C LYS A 170 15.35 8.50 1.96
N LEU A 171 14.20 8.80 1.37
CA LEU A 171 14.10 9.81 0.31
C LEU A 171 14.02 11.24 0.86
N LEU A 172 13.50 11.43 2.07
CA LEU A 172 13.47 12.73 2.73
C LEU A 172 14.88 13.27 2.95
N ASP A 173 15.78 12.42 3.44
CA ASP A 173 17.19 12.78 3.68
C ASP A 173 17.94 13.07 2.37
N ALA A 174 17.61 12.34 1.30
CA ALA A 174 18.35 12.42 0.04
C ALA A 174 17.83 13.51 -0.93
N LEU A 175 16.51 13.72 -1.00
CA LEU A 175 15.87 14.49 -2.08
C LEU A 175 14.90 15.57 -1.57
N GLY A 176 14.67 15.66 -0.26
CA GLY A 176 13.72 16.59 0.35
C GLY A 176 12.25 16.16 0.24
N PRO A 177 11.34 16.89 0.92
CA PRO A 177 9.96 16.46 1.15
C PRO A 177 9.12 16.31 -0.12
N ALA A 178 9.19 17.25 -1.05
CA ALA A 178 8.37 17.20 -2.26
C ALA A 178 8.71 15.97 -3.13
N ASN A 179 10.00 15.75 -3.40
CA ASN A 179 10.46 14.63 -4.22
C ASN A 179 10.20 13.29 -3.52
N ALA A 180 10.42 13.21 -2.20
CA ALA A 180 10.17 12.00 -1.43
C ALA A 180 8.69 11.60 -1.47
N ILE A 181 7.77 12.56 -1.32
CA ILE A 181 6.33 12.33 -1.44
C ILE A 181 5.98 11.85 -2.86
N ILE A 182 6.45 12.55 -3.90
CA ILE A 182 6.11 12.21 -5.29
C ILE A 182 6.59 10.79 -5.64
N ILE A 183 7.86 10.47 -5.33
CA ILE A 183 8.46 9.18 -5.68
C ILE A 183 7.78 8.04 -4.94
N THR A 184 7.56 8.17 -3.63
CA THR A 184 6.91 7.10 -2.85
C THR A 184 5.47 6.87 -3.30
N SER A 185 4.74 7.94 -3.65
CA SER A 185 3.36 7.85 -4.14
C SER A 185 3.28 7.22 -5.52
N PHE A 186 4.23 7.55 -6.40
CA PHE A 186 4.34 6.92 -7.72
C PHE A 186 4.64 5.43 -7.61
N LEU A 187 5.61 5.03 -6.77
CA LEU A 187 5.92 3.63 -6.52
C LEU A 187 4.74 2.89 -5.89
N PHE A 188 3.99 3.54 -4.99
CA PHE A 188 2.79 2.97 -4.39
C PHE A 188 1.71 2.72 -5.45
N GLY A 189 1.50 3.66 -6.39
CA GLY A 189 0.61 3.46 -7.53
C GLY A 189 1.04 2.32 -8.45
N LEU A 190 2.33 2.26 -8.81
CA LEU A 190 2.88 1.17 -9.63
C LEU A 190 2.65 -0.22 -9.02
N ALA A 191 2.69 -0.31 -7.68
CA ALA A 191 2.42 -1.56 -6.98
C ALA A 191 0.97 -2.07 -7.11
N HIS A 192 0.08 -1.20 -7.60
CA HIS A 192 -1.34 -1.46 -7.80
C HIS A 192 -1.73 -1.53 -9.28
N LEU A 193 -0.75 -1.70 -10.18
CA LEU A 193 -1.02 -2.04 -11.58
C LEU A 193 -1.69 -3.41 -11.67
N LEU A 194 -2.78 -3.49 -12.45
CA LEU A 194 -3.57 -4.70 -12.60
C LEU A 194 -3.89 -4.93 -14.08
N TYR A 195 -3.50 -6.10 -14.61
CA TYR A 195 -3.99 -6.73 -15.85
C TYR A 195 -4.43 -5.77 -16.99
N GLY A 196 -3.54 -4.86 -17.41
CA GLY A 196 -3.77 -3.96 -18.54
C GLY A 196 -4.59 -2.70 -18.22
N ASN A 197 -4.86 -2.44 -16.95
CA ASN A 197 -5.64 -1.29 -16.50
C ASN A 197 -4.81 -0.37 -15.59
N ILE A 198 -4.66 0.87 -16.05
CA ILE A 198 -3.86 1.91 -15.39
C ILE A 198 -4.65 2.67 -14.32
N TYR A 199 -5.99 2.66 -14.37
CA TYR A 199 -6.82 3.47 -13.49
C TYR A 199 -6.61 3.16 -11.99
N PRO A 200 -6.59 1.89 -11.54
CA PRO A 200 -6.33 1.57 -10.13
C PRO A 200 -4.96 2.10 -9.67
N ALA A 201 -3.92 1.96 -10.49
CA ALA A 201 -2.59 2.46 -10.17
C ALA A 201 -2.56 4.00 -10.01
N VAL A 202 -3.26 4.73 -10.88
CA VAL A 202 -3.36 6.20 -10.79
C VAL A 202 -4.12 6.63 -9.54
N MET A 203 -5.29 6.04 -9.28
CA MET A 203 -6.10 6.36 -8.09
C MET A 203 -5.33 6.06 -6.81
N THR A 204 -4.70 4.88 -6.74
CA THR A 204 -3.88 4.50 -5.60
C THR A 204 -2.65 5.37 -5.45
N GLY A 205 -2.05 5.86 -6.54
CA GLY A 205 -0.98 6.86 -6.50
C GLY A 205 -1.43 8.20 -5.92
N VAL A 206 -2.65 8.66 -6.25
CA VAL A 206 -3.25 9.88 -5.68
C VAL A 206 -3.53 9.74 -4.19
N VAL A 207 -4.15 8.63 -3.77
CA VAL A 207 -4.29 8.28 -2.34
C VAL A 207 -2.90 8.20 -1.70
N GLY A 208 -1.96 7.63 -2.44
CA GLY A 208 -0.54 7.51 -2.15
C GLY A 208 0.06 8.83 -1.63
N PHE A 209 -0.17 9.86 -2.42
CA PHE A 209 0.27 11.23 -2.19
C PHE A 209 -0.37 11.83 -0.93
N LEU A 210 -1.70 11.70 -0.79
CA LEU A 210 -2.44 12.23 0.35
C LEU A 210 -2.01 11.58 1.67
N LEU A 211 -1.73 10.27 1.66
CA LEU A 211 -1.27 9.51 2.82
C LEU A 211 0.14 9.89 3.29
N ALA A 212 1.00 10.44 2.42
CA ALA A 212 2.35 10.85 2.80
C ALA A 212 2.38 12.20 3.55
N ILE A 213 1.46 13.11 3.23
CA ILE A 213 1.35 14.45 3.82
C ILE A 213 1.28 14.43 5.36
N PRO A 214 0.36 13.67 6.00
CA PRO A 214 0.23 13.72 7.46
C PRO A 214 1.48 13.19 8.16
N VAL A 215 2.23 12.26 7.57
CA VAL A 215 3.50 11.76 8.14
C VAL A 215 4.57 12.84 8.13
N VAL A 216 4.72 13.56 7.00
CA VAL A 216 5.67 14.67 6.91
C VAL A 216 5.31 15.79 7.88
N ARG A 217 4.01 16.04 8.09
CA ARG A 217 3.52 17.12 8.95
C ARG A 217 3.60 16.81 10.45
N THR A 218 3.11 15.65 10.86
CA THR A 218 2.98 15.25 12.27
C THR A 218 4.21 14.51 12.78
N LYS A 219 5.07 14.01 11.88
CA LYS A 219 6.16 13.08 12.22
C LYS A 219 5.63 11.89 13.03
N ASN A 220 4.47 11.37 12.62
CA ASN A 220 3.83 10.21 13.21
C ASN A 220 3.22 9.30 12.13
N LEU A 221 3.71 8.07 12.04
CA LEU A 221 3.25 7.09 11.05
C LEU A 221 1.80 6.65 11.27
N TYR A 222 1.31 6.68 12.52
CA TYR A 222 -0.07 6.34 12.84
C TYR A 222 -1.08 7.21 12.10
N ALA A 223 -0.72 8.45 11.75
CA ALA A 223 -1.60 9.33 11.00
C ALA A 223 -1.93 8.75 9.61
N SER A 224 -0.93 8.18 8.94
CA SER A 224 -1.14 7.53 7.64
C SER A 224 -1.82 6.18 7.77
N ILE A 225 -1.45 5.37 8.78
CA ILE A 225 -2.08 4.06 9.03
C ILE A 225 -3.59 4.23 9.27
N VAL A 226 -3.97 5.17 10.13
CA VAL A 226 -5.38 5.49 10.40
C VAL A 226 -6.06 5.99 9.14
N ALA A 227 -5.44 6.91 8.40
CA ALA A 227 -6.02 7.44 7.16
C ALA A 227 -6.29 6.33 6.13
N HIS A 228 -5.33 5.44 5.94
CA HIS A 228 -5.41 4.37 4.95
C HIS A 228 -6.47 3.33 5.33
N VAL A 229 -6.47 2.86 6.59
CA VAL A 229 -7.49 1.91 7.06
C VAL A 229 -8.89 2.52 6.94
N LEU A 230 -9.08 3.78 7.34
CA LEU A 230 -10.38 4.45 7.21
C LEU A 230 -10.79 4.64 5.74
N PHE A 231 -9.87 5.04 4.86
CA PHE A 231 -10.13 5.17 3.44
C PHE A 231 -10.59 3.83 2.82
N ASN A 232 -9.92 2.73 3.16
CA ASN A 232 -10.30 1.41 2.67
C ASN A 232 -11.65 0.96 3.24
N LEU A 233 -11.91 1.19 4.53
CA LEU A 233 -13.19 0.88 5.16
C LEU A 233 -14.35 1.65 4.52
N MET A 234 -14.18 2.94 4.23
CA MET A 234 -15.20 3.76 3.55
C MET A 234 -15.46 3.23 2.13
N SER A 235 -14.39 2.97 1.37
CA SER A 235 -14.48 2.44 0.00
C SER A 235 -15.15 1.06 -0.03
N PHE A 236 -14.77 0.17 0.89
CA PHE A 236 -15.35 -1.16 1.02
C PHE A 236 -16.82 -1.12 1.47
N SER A 237 -17.18 -0.21 2.38
CA SER A 237 -18.56 -0.03 2.81
C SER A 237 -19.47 0.38 1.65
N ILE A 238 -19.02 1.30 0.80
CA ILE A 238 -19.80 1.74 -0.37
C ILE A 238 -19.98 0.61 -1.38
N TYR A 239 -18.94 -0.19 -1.60
CA TYR A 239 -19.04 -1.39 -2.42
C TYR A 239 -20.11 -2.35 -1.88
N LEU A 240 -20.08 -2.66 -0.57
CA LEU A 240 -21.07 -3.54 0.06
C LEU A 240 -22.49 -2.97 -0.04
N PHE A 241 -22.67 -1.68 0.22
CA PHE A 241 -23.98 -1.04 0.06
C PHE A 241 -24.47 -1.14 -1.39
N GLY A 242 -23.59 -0.86 -2.37
CA GLY A 242 -23.92 -0.98 -3.79
C GLY A 242 -24.39 -2.38 -4.18
N GLU A 243 -23.66 -3.42 -3.76
CA GLU A 243 -24.03 -4.83 -3.99
C GLU A 243 -25.37 -5.20 -3.35
N LEU A 244 -25.64 -4.72 -2.12
CA LEU A 244 -26.91 -4.99 -1.44
C LEU A 244 -28.09 -4.35 -2.18
N PHE A 245 -27.94 -3.10 -2.66
CA PHE A 245 -28.99 -2.41 -3.41
C PHE A 245 -29.27 -3.08 -4.77
N THR A 246 -28.24 -3.51 -5.50
CA THR A 246 -28.43 -4.20 -6.78
C THR A 246 -29.09 -5.57 -6.58
N GLN A 247 -28.71 -6.33 -5.55
CA GLN A 247 -29.31 -7.64 -5.25
C GLN A 247 -30.76 -7.54 -4.74
N GLN A 248 -31.10 -6.52 -3.94
CA GLN A 248 -32.47 -6.33 -3.46
C GLN A 248 -33.42 -5.82 -4.55
N SER A 249 -32.92 -5.15 -5.60
CA SER A 249 -33.73 -4.68 -6.73
C SER A 249 -34.26 -5.80 -7.64
N LEU A 250 -33.85 -7.05 -7.43
CA LEU A 250 -34.36 -8.25 -8.11
C LEU A 250 -35.48 -8.98 -7.33
N ILE A 251 -35.92 -8.42 -6.20
CA ILE A 251 -37.08 -8.94 -5.46
C ILE A 251 -38.20 -7.90 -5.53
N LEU A 252 -38.86 -7.84 -6.70
CA LEU A 252 -40.28 -7.48 -6.88
C LEU A 252 -40.77 -8.09 -8.20
#